data_AF-A0A661V3V6-F1
#
_entry.id   AF-A0A661V3V6-F1
#
_cell.length_a   1.000
_cell.length_b   1.000
_cell.length_c   1.000
_cell.angle_alpha   90.00
_cell.angle_beta   90.00
_cell.angle_gamma   90.00
#
_symmetry.space_group_name_H-M   'P 1'
#
loop_
_entity.id
_entity.type
_entity.pdbx_description
1 polymer ?
#
loop_
_entity_poly.entity_id
_entity_poly.type
_entity_poly.pdbx_seq_one_letter_code
_entity_poly.pdbx_strand_id
1 'polypeptide(L)'
;MERHSANAQAVAEFLAHHPRVERVNYPGLPSHPQHALAQRQMKANGGMLSFVVAGGMKGAATVMDNLELAIHAVTFGTGCTICMHPPTITHEHMTPQERAAAGIDDGLIRLSVGLEDAEDIISDLDQALARL
;
A
#
# COMPACT_ATOMS: atom_id res chain seq x y z
N MET A 1 5.25 -15.31 7.51
CA MET A 1 6.17 -14.17 7.31
C MET A 1 6.91 -14.20 5.99
N GLU A 2 7.51 -15.34 5.59
CA GLU A 2 8.16 -15.46 4.27
C GLU A 2 7.20 -15.15 3.12
N ARG A 3 6.03 -15.82 3.09
CA ARG A 3 4.98 -15.56 2.10
C ARG A 3 4.53 -14.10 2.07
N HIS A 4 4.22 -13.49 3.23
CA HIS A 4 3.89 -12.06 3.31
C HIS A 4 4.96 -11.17 2.65
N SER A 5 6.23 -11.45 2.92
CA SER A 5 7.33 -10.62 2.40
C SER A 5 7.52 -10.83 0.90
N ALA A 6 7.41 -12.07 0.41
CA ALA A 6 7.49 -12.38 -1.01
C ALA A 6 6.33 -11.75 -1.79
N ASN A 7 5.10 -11.88 -1.30
CA ASN A 7 3.91 -11.28 -1.91
C ASN A 7 4.02 -9.75 -1.91
N ALA A 8 4.41 -9.14 -0.78
CA ALA A 8 4.56 -7.69 -0.69
C ALA A 8 5.65 -7.15 -1.61
N GLN A 9 6.75 -7.88 -1.81
CA GLN A 9 7.77 -7.51 -2.79
C GLN A 9 7.17 -7.49 -4.22
N ALA A 10 6.47 -8.54 -4.63
CA ALA A 10 5.83 -8.62 -5.94
C ALA A 10 4.80 -7.50 -6.15
N VAL A 11 3.94 -7.27 -5.15
CA VAL A 11 2.94 -6.18 -5.18
C VAL A 11 3.61 -4.81 -5.23
N ALA A 12 4.66 -4.58 -4.43
CA ALA A 12 5.37 -3.30 -4.43
C ALA A 12 6.05 -3.02 -5.77
N GLU A 13 6.64 -4.04 -6.40
CA GLU A 13 7.25 -3.93 -7.73
C GLU A 13 6.20 -3.63 -8.81
N PHE A 14 5.06 -4.33 -8.79
CA PHE A 14 3.93 -4.03 -9.66
C PHE A 14 3.47 -2.57 -9.52
N LEU A 15 3.16 -2.14 -8.29
CA LEU A 15 2.70 -0.78 -8.00
C LEU A 15 3.73 0.28 -8.40
N ALA A 16 5.03 0.01 -8.23
CA ALA A 16 6.09 0.95 -8.57
C ALA A 16 6.22 1.22 -10.08
N HIS A 17 5.72 0.31 -10.92
CA HIS A 17 5.71 0.47 -12.38
C HIS A 17 4.33 0.85 -12.94
N HIS A 18 3.29 0.89 -12.10
CA HIS A 18 1.92 1.15 -12.55
C HIS A 18 1.70 2.65 -12.82
N PRO A 19 1.19 3.06 -14.00
CA PRO A 19 1.13 4.47 -14.42
C PRO A 19 0.18 5.35 -13.58
N ARG A 20 -0.73 4.74 -12.81
CA ARG A 20 -1.69 5.44 -11.94
C ARG A 20 -1.24 5.51 -10.47
N VAL A 21 -0.04 5.04 -10.17
CA VAL A 21 0.57 5.10 -8.84
C VAL A 21 1.70 6.13 -8.87
N GLU A 22 1.61 7.14 -8.00
CA GLU A 22 2.58 8.24 -7.96
C GLU A 22 3.83 7.89 -7.15
N ARG A 23 3.64 7.11 -6.08
CA ARG A 23 4.71 6.74 -5.16
C ARG A 23 4.39 5.43 -4.45
N VAL A 24 5.41 4.61 -4.23
CA VAL A 24 5.34 3.41 -3.38
C VAL A 24 6.35 3.54 -2.24
N ASN A 25 5.90 3.22 -1.04
CA ASN A 25 6.70 3.16 0.17
C ASN A 25 6.83 1.71 0.62
N TYR A 26 7.95 1.08 0.26
CA TYR A 26 8.27 -0.27 0.66
C TYR A 26 9.79 -0.45 0.82
N PRO A 27 10.30 -0.93 1.97
CA PRO A 27 11.74 -1.06 2.21
C PRO A 27 12.48 -1.97 1.23
N GLY A 28 11.76 -2.89 0.57
CA GLY A 28 12.30 -3.79 -0.43
C GLY A 28 12.56 -3.17 -1.80
N LEU A 29 12.03 -1.97 -2.08
CA LEU A 29 12.28 -1.27 -3.33
C LEU A 29 13.61 -0.50 -3.28
N PRO A 30 14.45 -0.53 -4.34
CA PRO A 30 15.66 0.27 -4.42
C PRO A 30 15.43 1.79 -4.30
N SER A 31 14.23 2.26 -4.67
CA SER A 31 13.82 3.66 -4.56
C SER A 31 13.53 4.10 -3.12
N HIS A 32 13.38 3.18 -2.17
CA HIS A 32 13.11 3.53 -0.78
C HIS A 32 14.34 4.20 -0.13
N PRO A 33 14.20 5.36 0.53
CA PRO A 33 15.34 6.14 1.05
C PRO A 33 16.26 5.37 1.99
N GLN A 34 15.72 4.37 2.70
CA GLN A 34 16.45 3.54 3.64
C GLN A 34 16.62 2.09 3.15
N HIS A 35 16.47 1.81 1.85
CA HIS A 35 16.62 0.46 1.29
C HIS A 35 17.94 -0.21 1.73
N ALA A 36 19.06 0.48 1.58
CA ALA A 36 20.37 -0.05 1.97
C ALA A 36 20.47 -0.35 3.48
N LEU A 37 19.77 0.41 4.33
CA LEU A 37 19.70 0.11 5.76
C LEU A 37 18.81 -1.11 6.02
N ALA A 38 17.65 -1.20 5.35
CA ALA A 38 16.76 -2.35 5.42
C ALA A 38 17.49 -3.66 5.07
N GLN A 39 18.24 -3.68 3.97
CA GLN A 39 19.04 -4.86 3.57
C GLN A 39 20.11 -5.27 4.59
N ARG A 40 20.62 -4.33 5.41
CA ARG A 40 21.62 -4.64 6.44
C ARG A 40 21.00 -5.17 7.74
N GLN A 41 19.81 -4.72 8.10
CA GLN A 41 19.23 -4.98 9.44
C GLN A 41 18.01 -5.91 9.43
N MET A 42 17.33 -6.06 8.30
CA MET A 42 16.09 -6.84 8.18
C MET A 42 16.39 -8.16 7.47
N LYS A 43 15.84 -9.27 7.99
CA LYS A 43 15.92 -10.58 7.31
C LYS A 43 15.04 -10.66 6.07
N ALA A 44 13.96 -9.88 6.05
CA ALA A 44 13.02 -9.72 4.95
C ALA A 44 12.29 -8.37 5.11
N ASN A 45 11.72 -7.84 4.03
CA ASN A 45 11.17 -6.48 3.99
C ASN A 45 9.76 -6.35 4.62
N GLY A 46 9.13 -7.46 5.03
CA GLY A 46 7.81 -7.48 5.67
C GLY A 46 6.64 -7.42 4.69
N GLY A 47 5.42 -7.61 5.21
CA GLY A 47 4.17 -7.62 4.42
C GLY A 47 3.44 -6.28 4.35
N MET A 48 4.04 -5.21 4.87
CA MET A 48 3.41 -3.88 4.93
C MET A 48 4.01 -2.96 3.88
N LEU A 49 3.14 -2.29 3.13
CA LEU A 49 3.52 -1.22 2.21
C LEU A 49 2.45 -0.12 2.21
N SER A 50 2.80 1.02 1.64
CA SER A 50 1.81 2.03 1.26
C SER A 50 2.11 2.58 -0.11
N PHE A 51 1.11 3.12 -0.78
CA PHE A 51 1.26 3.75 -2.09
C PHE A 51 0.34 4.95 -2.21
N VAL A 52 0.69 5.89 -3.08
CA VAL A 52 -0.07 7.12 -3.32
C VAL A 52 -0.65 7.06 -4.72
N VAL A 53 -1.94 7.35 -4.83
CA VAL A 53 -2.64 7.45 -6.11
C VAL A 53 -3.03 8.91 -6.40
N ALA A 54 -3.17 9.23 -7.69
CA ALA A 54 -3.61 10.55 -8.13
C ALA A 54 -5.06 10.84 -7.70
N GLY A 55 -5.44 12.11 -7.68
CA GLY A 55 -6.82 12.53 -7.34
C GLY A 55 -7.12 12.64 -5.83
N GLY A 56 -6.10 12.51 -4.98
CA GLY A 56 -6.20 12.68 -3.53
C GLY A 56 -7.23 11.73 -2.90
N MET A 57 -7.99 12.23 -1.91
CA MET A 57 -8.95 11.38 -1.17
C MET A 57 -9.99 10.72 -2.08
N LYS A 58 -10.44 11.42 -3.13
CA LYS A 58 -11.42 10.88 -4.09
C LYS A 58 -10.83 9.75 -4.93
N GLY A 59 -9.57 9.90 -5.31
CA GLY A 59 -8.85 8.87 -6.04
C GLY A 59 -8.62 7.63 -5.18
N ALA A 60 -8.16 7.82 -3.94
CA ALA A 60 -8.00 6.74 -2.98
C ALA A 60 -9.32 6.00 -2.70
N ALA A 61 -10.42 6.75 -2.51
CA ALA A 61 -11.76 6.18 -2.36
C ALA A 61 -12.19 5.38 -3.61
N THR A 62 -11.94 5.91 -4.81
CA THR A 62 -12.28 5.21 -6.07
C THR A 62 -11.57 3.88 -6.19
N VAL A 63 -10.26 3.83 -5.90
CA VAL A 63 -9.51 2.57 -5.93
C VAL A 63 -10.05 1.62 -4.86
N MET A 64 -10.17 2.09 -3.61
CA MET A 64 -10.63 1.25 -2.50
C MET A 64 -12.03 0.67 -2.73
N ASP A 65 -12.99 1.49 -3.14
CA ASP A 65 -14.38 1.06 -3.36
C ASP A 65 -14.53 0.03 -4.49
N ASN A 66 -13.51 -0.13 -5.33
CA ASN A 66 -13.50 -1.11 -6.41
C ASN A 66 -12.66 -2.36 -6.10
N LEU A 67 -12.02 -2.48 -4.94
CA LEU A 67 -11.32 -3.72 -4.56
C LEU A 67 -12.32 -4.84 -4.29
N GLU A 68 -12.08 -6.02 -4.85
CA GLU A 68 -12.94 -7.20 -4.74
C GLU A 68 -12.33 -8.29 -3.84
N LEU A 69 -11.01 -8.31 -3.67
CA LEU A 69 -10.28 -9.27 -2.84
C LEU A 69 -9.80 -8.63 -1.53
N ALA A 70 -9.18 -7.45 -1.60
CA ALA A 70 -8.63 -6.79 -0.42
C ALA A 70 -9.74 -6.28 0.51
N ILE A 71 -9.62 -6.58 1.81
CA ILE A 71 -10.63 -6.23 2.81
C ILE A 71 -10.35 -4.85 3.39
N HIS A 72 -11.39 -4.02 3.51
CA HIS A 72 -11.33 -2.73 4.21
C HIS A 72 -11.35 -2.93 5.73
N ALA A 73 -10.20 -2.79 6.38
CA ALA A 73 -10.10 -2.84 7.84
C ALA A 73 -8.87 -2.11 8.37
N VAL A 74 -8.92 -1.71 9.65
CA VAL A 74 -7.79 -1.05 10.33
C VAL A 74 -6.69 -2.02 10.77
N THR A 75 -7.00 -3.31 10.87
CA THR A 75 -6.06 -4.37 11.28
C THR A 75 -4.98 -4.64 10.21
N PHE A 76 -3.98 -5.45 10.52
CA PHE A 76 -2.91 -5.83 9.61
C PHE A 76 -2.23 -7.13 10.09
N GLY A 77 -1.41 -7.74 9.22
CA GLY A 77 -0.68 -8.98 9.53
C GLY A 77 -1.56 -10.21 9.65
N THR A 78 -2.76 -10.18 9.07
CA THR A 78 -3.68 -11.33 9.01
C THR A 78 -3.35 -12.20 7.80
N GLY A 79 -4.00 -13.36 7.69
CA GLY A 79 -3.87 -14.22 6.50
C GLY A 79 -4.47 -13.60 5.24
N CYS A 80 -5.35 -12.61 5.37
CA CYS A 80 -6.00 -11.93 4.26
C CYS A 80 -5.34 -10.58 3.98
N THR A 81 -5.40 -10.12 2.74
CA THR A 81 -4.94 -8.81 2.33
C THR A 81 -5.89 -7.74 2.88
N ILE A 82 -5.34 -6.79 3.63
CA ILE A 82 -6.09 -5.70 4.26
C ILE A 82 -5.66 -4.36 3.66
N CYS A 83 -6.64 -3.56 3.26
CA CYS A 83 -6.46 -2.22 2.71
C CYS A 83 -7.13 -1.18 3.62
N MET A 84 -6.51 0.00 3.76
CA MET A 84 -7.16 1.14 4.40
C MET A 84 -6.63 2.48 3.90
N HIS A 85 -7.43 3.53 4.05
CA HIS A 85 -7.05 4.92 3.79
C HIS A 85 -6.77 5.66 5.11
N PRO A 86 -5.49 5.93 5.47
CA PRO A 86 -5.15 6.59 6.73
C PRO A 86 -5.83 7.97 6.95
N PRO A 87 -5.91 8.88 5.95
CA PRO A 87 -6.51 10.19 6.14
C PRO A 87 -7.98 10.21 6.58
N THR A 88 -8.78 9.20 6.22
CA THR A 88 -10.22 9.14 6.56
C THR A 88 -10.54 8.15 7.68
N ILE A 89 -9.53 7.53 8.28
CA ILE A 89 -9.74 6.54 9.34
C ILE A 89 -8.80 6.85 10.51
N THR A 90 -7.57 6.33 10.49
CA THR A 90 -6.68 6.40 11.67
C THR A 90 -6.11 7.80 11.92
N HIS A 91 -6.11 8.67 10.91
CA HIS A 91 -5.56 10.02 10.99
C HIS A 91 -6.62 11.09 10.65
N GLU A 92 -7.91 10.75 10.78
CA GLU A 92 -9.01 11.68 10.47
C GLU A 92 -9.00 12.93 11.35
N HIS A 93 -8.50 12.82 12.58
CA HIS A 93 -8.44 13.94 13.53
C HIS A 93 -7.29 14.92 13.26
N MET A 94 -6.34 14.56 12.38
CA MET A 94 -5.23 15.44 12.01
C MET A 94 -5.70 16.43 10.95
N THR A 95 -5.26 17.67 11.07
CA THR A 95 -5.43 18.68 10.01
C THR A 95 -4.67 18.25 8.74
N PRO A 96 -5.06 18.75 7.55
CA PRO A 96 -4.31 18.47 6.31
C PRO A 96 -2.82 18.81 6.40
N GLN A 97 -2.47 19.90 7.11
CA GLN A 97 -1.09 20.34 7.30
C GLN A 97 -0.30 19.37 8.19
N GLU A 98 -0.90 18.88 9.27
CA GLU A 98 -0.27 17.89 10.16
C GLU A 98 -0.05 16.56 9.42
N ARG A 99 -1.04 16.11 8.63
CA ARG A 99 -0.90 14.89 7.81
C ARG A 99 0.24 15.04 6.79
N ALA A 100 0.28 16.16 6.07
CA ALA A 100 1.35 16.43 5.12
C ALA A 100 2.73 16.47 5.79
N ALA A 101 2.85 17.09 6.96
CA ALA A 101 4.10 17.11 7.74
C ALA A 101 4.54 15.71 8.22
N ALA A 102 3.59 14.81 8.46
CA ALA A 102 3.85 13.40 8.79
C ALA A 102 4.10 12.51 7.56
N GLY A 103 4.05 13.06 6.34
CA GLY A 103 4.19 12.30 5.10
C GLY A 103 2.95 11.47 4.73
N ILE A 104 1.78 11.87 5.20
CA ILE A 104 0.49 11.22 4.94
C ILE A 104 -0.24 12.03 3.86
N ASP A 105 -0.08 11.62 2.61
CA ASP A 105 -0.78 12.24 1.48
C ASP A 105 -2.27 11.89 1.51
N ASP A 106 -3.10 12.79 0.97
CA ASP A 106 -4.54 12.56 0.86
C ASP A 106 -4.90 11.41 -0.12
N GLY A 107 -3.97 10.99 -0.98
CA GLY A 107 -4.12 9.82 -1.86
C GLY A 107 -3.45 8.54 -1.33
N LEU A 108 -2.99 8.54 -0.07
CA LEU A 108 -2.22 7.44 0.50
C LEU A 108 -3.11 6.26 0.85
N ILE A 109 -2.81 5.08 0.31
CA ILE A 109 -3.42 3.80 0.66
C ILE A 109 -2.38 2.95 1.39
N ARG A 110 -2.76 2.37 2.54
CA ARG A 110 -1.95 1.41 3.29
C ARG A 110 -2.43 0.00 2.98
N LEU A 111 -1.49 -0.88 2.61
CA LEU A 111 -1.77 -2.28 2.30
C LEU A 111 -0.97 -3.20 3.25
N SER A 112 -1.68 -4.13 3.87
CA SER A 112 -1.13 -5.28 4.59
C SER A 112 -1.35 -6.50 3.72
N VAL A 113 -0.32 -6.93 3.01
CA VAL A 113 -0.39 -8.02 2.04
C VAL A 113 -0.51 -9.36 2.75
N GLY A 114 -1.54 -10.14 2.40
CA GLY A 114 -1.89 -11.41 3.02
C GLY A 114 -1.10 -12.61 2.49
N LEU A 115 -1.72 -13.78 2.54
CA LEU A 115 -1.16 -15.07 2.16
C LEU A 115 -1.79 -15.66 0.89
N GLU A 116 -2.66 -14.90 0.22
CA GLU A 116 -3.25 -15.27 -1.07
C GLU A 116 -2.18 -15.42 -2.16
N ASP A 117 -2.58 -15.91 -3.33
CA ASP A 117 -1.70 -15.92 -4.50
C ASP A 117 -1.40 -14.47 -4.91
N ALA A 118 -0.11 -14.18 -5.13
CA ALA A 118 0.34 -12.81 -5.39
C ALA A 118 -0.28 -12.22 -6.68
N GLU A 119 -0.53 -13.08 -7.67
CA GLU A 119 -1.17 -12.71 -8.93
C GLU A 119 -2.63 -12.26 -8.73
N ASP A 120 -3.37 -12.90 -7.82
CA ASP A 120 -4.75 -12.50 -7.50
C ASP A 120 -4.78 -11.13 -6.81
N ILE A 121 -3.84 -10.88 -5.88
CA ILE A 121 -3.71 -9.58 -5.21
C ILE A 121 -3.35 -8.49 -6.24
N ILE A 122 -2.42 -8.77 -7.15
CA ILE A 122 -2.02 -7.84 -8.21
C ILE A 122 -3.20 -7.60 -9.16
N SER A 123 -3.93 -8.63 -9.56
CA SER A 123 -5.09 -8.50 -10.44
C SER A 123 -6.20 -7.66 -9.81
N ASP A 124 -6.46 -7.83 -8.51
CA ASP A 124 -7.44 -7.01 -7.79
C ASP A 124 -7.01 -5.53 -7.73
N LEU A 125 -5.73 -5.28 -7.45
CA LEU A 125 -5.19 -3.93 -7.45
C LEU A 125 -5.21 -3.30 -8.86
N ASP A 126 -4.84 -4.05 -9.90
CA ASP A 126 -4.82 -3.58 -11.29
C ASP A 126 -6.22 -3.17 -11.76
N GLN A 127 -7.22 -4.03 -11.53
CA GLN A 127 -8.60 -3.72 -11.94
C GLN A 127 -9.18 -2.53 -11.18
N ALA A 128 -8.88 -2.40 -9.88
CA ALA A 128 -9.32 -1.28 -9.07
C ALA A 128 -8.62 0.03 -9.49
N LEU A 129 -7.30 -0.02 -9.72
CA LEU A 129 -6.53 1.11 -10.25
C LEU A 129 -7.03 1.51 -11.65
N ALA A 130 -7.48 0.57 -12.48
CA ALA A 130 -8.05 0.86 -13.80
C ALA A 130 -9.35 1.70 -13.77
N ARG A 131 -9.95 1.91 -12.59
CA ARG A 131 -11.10 2.79 -12.38
C ARG A 131 -10.74 4.24 -12.05
N LEU A 132 -9.47 4.51 -11.74
CA LEU A 132 -8.96 5.82 -11.33
C LEU A 132 -8.73 6.79 -12.50
#